data_AF-A0A381VVI8-F1
#
_entry.id   AF-A0A381VVI8-F1
#
_cell.length_a   1.000
_cell.length_b   1.000
_cell.length_c   1.000
_cell.angle_alpha   90.00
_cell.angle_beta   90.00
_cell.angle_gamma   90.00
#
_symmetry.space_group_name_H-M   'P 1'
#
loop_
_entity.id
_entity.type
_entity.pdbx_description
1 polymer ?
#
loop_
_entity_poly.entity_id
_entity_poly.type
_entity_poly.pdbx_seq_one_letter_code
_entity_poly.pdbx_strand_id
1 'polypeptide(L)'
;VPGLRTKLGTYAAALFLLKDTFKEHVEDPDVFEKEFMKYLKEQGYEIDDSIAEANVIGFGEVLPKGEYVLINDILNKEEEELTAKKGDKVVAYDDEPPIDTILGIDIFPVVHMKTQEKIYVGLEDLK
;
A
#
# COMPACT_ATOMS: atom_id res chain seq x y z
N VAL A 1 9.92 4.85 -9.30
CA VAL A 1 10.77 3.63 -9.34
C VAL A 1 10.08 2.56 -8.49
N PRO A 2 9.85 1.34 -9.01
CA PRO A 2 9.11 0.30 -8.29
C PRO A 2 9.92 -0.17 -7.08
N GLY A 3 9.30 -0.24 -5.90
CA GLY A 3 9.95 -0.69 -4.67
C GLY A 3 9.53 0.10 -3.45
N LEU A 4 9.24 1.40 -3.59
CA LEU A 4 9.13 2.42 -2.52
C LEU A 4 8.23 2.18 -1.30
N ARG A 5 7.37 1.15 -1.31
CA ARG A 5 6.30 0.98 -0.31
C ARG A 5 6.47 -0.23 0.61
N THR A 6 7.57 -0.96 0.48
CA THR A 6 8.10 -1.76 1.61
C THR A 6 8.98 -0.84 2.47
N LYS A 7 9.23 -1.14 3.76
CA LYS A 7 10.24 -0.38 4.53
C LYS A 7 11.54 -0.28 3.72
N LEU A 8 11.99 -1.41 3.16
CA LEU A 8 13.14 -1.50 2.25
C LEU A 8 13.02 -0.62 1.00
N GLY A 9 11.82 -0.45 0.48
CA GLY A 9 11.48 0.45 -0.61
C GLY A 9 11.60 1.92 -0.30
N THR A 10 10.93 2.35 0.77
CA THR A 10 11.01 3.72 1.26
C THR A 10 12.44 4.03 1.62
N TYR A 11 13.16 3.06 2.18
CA TYR A 11 14.59 3.14 2.40
C TYR A 11 15.38 3.19 1.09
N ALA A 12 15.06 2.40 0.06
CA ALA A 12 15.73 2.44 -1.23
C ALA A 12 15.53 3.78 -1.94
N ALA A 13 14.36 4.41 -1.79
CA ALA A 13 14.14 5.77 -2.28
C ALA A 13 14.79 6.84 -1.44
N ALA A 14 14.75 6.73 -0.12
CA ALA A 14 15.49 7.63 0.75
C ALA A 14 16.99 7.56 0.41
N LEU A 15 17.54 6.35 0.22
CA LEU A 15 18.90 6.12 -0.26
C LEU A 15 19.14 6.71 -1.64
N PHE A 16 18.25 6.50 -2.60
CA PHE A 16 18.38 7.07 -3.94
C PHE A 16 18.35 8.60 -3.92
N LEU A 17 17.46 9.21 -3.13
CA LEU A 17 17.36 10.66 -2.95
C LEU A 17 18.58 11.22 -2.20
N LEU A 18 19.08 10.54 -1.16
CA LEU A 18 20.32 10.90 -0.47
C LEU A 18 21.52 10.81 -1.43
N LYS A 19 21.62 9.73 -2.21
CA LYS A 19 22.65 9.55 -3.22
C LYS A 19 22.58 10.67 -4.27
N ASP A 20 21.40 10.99 -4.78
CA ASP A 20 21.25 12.04 -5.80
C ASP A 20 21.51 13.46 -5.25
N THR A 21 21.13 13.73 -3.99
CA THR A 21 21.33 15.03 -3.32
C THR A 21 22.78 15.27 -2.89
N PHE A 22 23.49 14.22 -2.49
CA PHE A 22 24.83 14.33 -1.90
C PHE A 22 25.97 13.80 -2.80
N LYS A 23 25.70 13.26 -3.99
CA LYS A 23 26.72 12.73 -4.92
C LYS A 23 27.87 13.70 -5.25
N GLU A 24 27.63 15.01 -5.19
CA GLU A 24 28.65 16.04 -5.48
C GLU A 24 29.47 16.44 -4.25
N HIS A 25 29.10 15.95 -3.05
CA HIS A 25 29.70 16.29 -1.77
C HIS A 25 30.29 15.09 -1.02
N VAL A 26 30.26 13.91 -1.64
CA VAL A 26 30.69 12.66 -1.02
C VAL A 26 31.66 11.95 -1.96
N GLU A 27 32.87 11.66 -1.47
CA GLU A 27 33.96 11.05 -2.25
C GLU A 27 33.73 9.55 -2.56
N ASP A 28 33.00 8.83 -1.70
CA ASP A 28 32.62 7.43 -1.92
C ASP A 28 31.09 7.32 -2.18
N PRO A 29 30.67 7.01 -3.41
CA PRO A 29 29.25 6.93 -3.80
C PRO A 29 28.47 5.82 -3.08
N ASP A 30 29.15 4.87 -2.44
CA ASP A 30 28.55 3.71 -1.79
C ASP A 30 28.47 3.83 -0.26
N VAL A 31 28.91 4.96 0.32
CA VAL A 31 28.93 5.16 1.78
C VAL A 31 27.54 5.07 2.41
N PHE A 32 26.52 5.58 1.72
CA PHE A 32 25.14 5.56 2.18
C PHE A 32 24.57 4.15 2.25
N GLU A 33 24.87 3.32 1.24
CA GLU A 33 24.44 1.92 1.20
C GLU A 33 25.12 1.10 2.30
N LYS A 34 26.41 1.32 2.55
CA LYS A 34 27.18 0.64 3.61
C LYS A 34 26.65 0.97 5.01
N GLU A 35 26.45 2.24 5.33
CA GLU A 35 25.93 2.65 6.65
C GLU A 35 24.47 2.22 6.84
N PHE A 36 23.67 2.23 5.79
CA PHE A 36 22.28 1.78 5.84
C PHE A 36 22.16 0.28 6.10
N MET A 37 22.93 -0.54 5.38
CA MET A 37 22.97 -2.00 5.62
C MET A 37 23.48 -2.34 7.01
N LYS A 38 24.47 -1.59 7.51
CA LYS A 38 24.98 -1.72 8.87
C LYS A 38 23.90 -1.39 9.90
N TYR A 39 23.17 -0.29 9.72
CA TYR A 39 22.05 0.08 10.59
C TYR A 39 20.96 -1.00 10.62
N LEU A 40 20.54 -1.53 9.46
CA LEU A 40 19.53 -2.59 9.40
C LEU A 40 19.97 -3.86 10.15
N LYS A 41 21.24 -4.23 10.00
CA LYS A 41 21.83 -5.38 10.70
C LYS A 41 21.92 -5.14 12.21
N GLU A 42 22.26 -3.93 12.64
CA GLU A 42 22.28 -3.54 14.06
C GLU A 42 20.87 -3.50 14.69
N GLN A 43 19.83 -3.20 13.91
CA GLN A 43 18.44 -3.27 14.34
C GLN A 43 17.83 -4.69 14.30
N GLY A 44 18.60 -5.71 13.93
CA GLY A 44 18.17 -7.11 13.91
C GLY A 44 17.27 -7.48 12.73
N TYR A 45 17.35 -6.74 11.62
CA TYR A 45 16.60 -7.05 10.40
C TYR A 45 17.32 -8.15 9.61
N GLU A 46 16.76 -9.36 9.57
CA GLU A 46 17.21 -10.42 8.66
C GLU A 46 16.51 -10.25 7.31
N ILE A 47 17.29 -9.96 6.26
CA ILE A 47 16.79 -9.94 4.88
C ILE A 47 16.71 -11.40 4.43
N ASP A 48 15.64 -12.08 4.80
CA ASP A 48 15.28 -13.38 4.23
C ASP A 48 14.62 -13.14 2.86
N ASP A 49 14.96 -13.97 1.87
CA ASP A 49 14.38 -13.97 0.52
C ASP A 49 12.86 -14.31 0.54
N SER A 50 12.30 -14.59 1.72
CA SER A 50 10.88 -14.75 1.98
C SER A 50 10.07 -13.45 2.02
N ILE A 51 10.52 -12.38 1.33
CA ILE A 51 9.67 -11.21 1.07
C ILE A 51 8.48 -11.70 0.24
N ALA A 52 7.46 -12.15 0.94
CA ALA A 52 6.14 -12.38 0.41
C ALA A 52 5.74 -11.04 -0.17
N GLU A 53 5.74 -10.97 -1.50
CA GLU A 53 5.10 -9.94 -2.29
C GLU A 53 3.68 -9.78 -1.74
N ALA A 54 3.51 -8.91 -0.74
CA ALA A 54 2.21 -8.44 -0.34
C ALA A 54 1.68 -7.76 -1.59
N ASN A 55 0.70 -8.38 -2.26
CA ASN A 55 -0.01 -7.84 -3.41
C ASN A 55 -0.37 -6.38 -3.13
N VAL A 56 0.48 -5.45 -3.59
CA VAL A 56 0.25 -4.02 -3.40
C VAL A 56 -0.77 -3.62 -4.45
N ILE A 57 -2.03 -3.59 -4.05
CA ILE A 57 -3.10 -2.98 -4.85
C ILE A 57 -2.79 -1.48 -4.96
N GLY A 58 -2.56 -1.00 -6.19
CA GLY A 58 -2.54 0.42 -6.52
C GLY A 58 -1.34 1.22 -5.97
N PHE A 59 -0.24 1.28 -6.73
CA PHE A 59 0.81 2.25 -6.46
C PHE A 59 0.35 3.66 -6.90
N GLY A 60 -0.42 4.35 -6.05
CA GLY A 60 -0.72 5.79 -6.17
C GLY A 60 -2.12 6.12 -6.67
N GLU A 61 -2.74 7.12 -6.02
CA GLU A 61 -3.88 7.97 -6.42
C GLU A 61 -5.18 7.29 -6.90
N VAL A 62 -5.19 6.01 -7.24
CA VAL A 62 -6.33 5.28 -7.80
C VAL A 62 -6.30 3.81 -7.35
N LEU A 63 -7.48 3.27 -7.09
CA LEU A 63 -7.76 1.85 -6.97
C LEU A 63 -7.87 1.28 -8.39
N PRO A 64 -6.98 0.39 -8.84
CA PRO A 64 -7.06 -0.17 -10.18
C PRO A 64 -8.38 -0.92 -10.41
N LYS A 65 -8.84 -0.96 -11.65
CA LYS A 65 -9.94 -1.85 -12.00
C LYS A 65 -9.58 -3.31 -11.71
N GLY A 66 -10.51 -4.06 -11.16
CA GLY A 66 -10.28 -5.45 -10.80
C GLY A 66 -11.27 -5.98 -9.78
N GLU A 67 -11.21 -7.30 -9.59
CA GLU A 67 -11.88 -8.00 -8.49
C GLU A 67 -10.97 -8.04 -7.28
N TYR A 68 -11.55 -7.79 -6.10
CA TYR A 68 -10.87 -7.80 -4.81
C TYR A 68 -11.68 -8.60 -3.81
N VAL A 69 -11.01 -9.04 -2.75
CA VAL A 69 -11.66 -9.72 -1.62
C VAL A 69 -11.55 -8.86 -0.38
N LEU A 70 -12.68 -8.65 0.31
CA LEU A 70 -12.70 -7.95 1.58
C LEU A 70 -11.95 -8.74 2.66
N ILE A 71 -11.04 -8.10 3.38
CA ILE A 71 -10.33 -8.71 4.52
C ILE A 71 -10.88 -8.26 5.88
N ASN A 72 -11.74 -7.24 5.89
CA ASN A 72 -12.47 -6.73 7.04
C ASN A 72 -13.98 -6.68 6.75
N ASP A 73 -14.80 -6.59 7.80
CA ASP A 73 -16.24 -6.35 7.66
C ASP A 73 -16.50 -4.84 7.44
N ILE A 74 -17.44 -4.49 6.56
CA ILE A 74 -17.78 -3.10 6.23
C ILE A 74 -19.15 -2.74 6.82
N LEU A 75 -19.17 -1.66 7.59
CA LEU A 75 -20.37 -1.08 8.22
C LEU A 75 -20.98 0.00 7.34
N ASN A 76 -22.30 0.01 7.20
CA ASN A 76 -23.01 1.15 6.60
C ASN A 76 -23.35 2.18 7.68
N LYS A 77 -23.30 3.47 7.32
CA LYS A 77 -23.67 4.57 8.23
C LYS A 77 -25.19 4.68 8.42
N GLU A 78 -25.99 4.17 7.48
CA GLU A 78 -27.45 4.32 7.51
C GLU A 78 -28.18 3.15 8.19
N GLU A 79 -27.58 1.96 8.24
CA GLU A 79 -28.16 0.79 8.88
C GLU A 79 -27.15 0.20 9.89
N GLU A 80 -27.62 -0.15 11.09
CA GLU A 80 -26.81 -0.85 12.11
C GLU A 80 -26.40 -2.28 11.69
N GLU A 81 -26.70 -2.68 10.45
CA GLU A 81 -26.36 -3.97 9.86
C GLU A 81 -25.12 -3.88 8.95
N LEU A 82 -24.27 -4.91 9.01
CA LEU A 82 -23.11 -5.06 8.14
C LEU A 82 -23.56 -5.23 6.68
N THR A 83 -23.12 -4.34 5.78
CA THR A 83 -23.45 -4.41 4.34
C THR A 83 -22.56 -5.36 3.56
N ALA A 84 -21.32 -5.57 4.01
CA ALA A 84 -20.41 -6.54 3.41
C ALA A 84 -19.52 -7.18 4.47
N LYS A 85 -19.27 -8.48 4.34
CA LYS A 85 -18.47 -9.24 5.31
C LYS A 85 -17.11 -9.59 4.73
N LYS A 86 -16.15 -9.81 5.63
CA LYS A 86 -14.86 -10.39 5.30
C LYS A 86 -15.03 -11.65 4.44
N GLY A 87 -14.28 -11.70 3.35
CA GLY A 87 -14.33 -12.77 2.35
C GLY A 87 -15.29 -12.51 1.19
N ASP A 88 -16.11 -11.46 1.26
CA ASP A 88 -16.94 -11.07 0.15
C ASP A 88 -16.12 -10.48 -1.00
N LYS A 89 -16.59 -10.72 -2.22
CA LYS A 89 -15.98 -10.19 -3.44
C LYS A 89 -16.55 -8.81 -3.76
N VAL A 90 -15.65 -7.90 -4.12
CA VAL A 90 -15.98 -6.57 -4.61
C VAL A 90 -15.26 -6.31 -5.93
N VAL A 91 -15.77 -5.39 -6.72
CA VAL A 91 -15.19 -5.05 -8.03
C VAL A 91 -15.10 -3.54 -8.20
N ALA A 92 -13.95 -3.09 -8.69
CA ALA A 92 -13.80 -1.78 -9.31
C ALA A 92 -13.87 -1.98 -10.83
N TYR A 93 -14.86 -1.36 -11.48
CA TYR A 93 -15.07 -1.53 -12.92
C TYR A 93 -14.09 -0.69 -13.76
N ASP A 94 -13.64 0.44 -13.20
CA ASP A 94 -12.66 1.34 -13.77
C ASP A 94 -11.55 1.63 -12.74
N ASP A 95 -10.53 2.37 -13.16
CA ASP A 95 -9.51 2.88 -12.24
C ASP A 95 -10.13 4.04 -11.43
N GLU A 96 -10.42 3.79 -10.15
CA GLU A 96 -11.21 4.68 -9.30
C GLU A 96 -10.30 5.56 -8.43
N PRO A 97 -10.34 6.89 -8.52
CA PRO A 97 -9.66 7.76 -7.55
C PRO A 97 -10.34 7.69 -6.18
N PRO A 98 -9.66 8.07 -5.08
CA PRO A 98 -10.30 8.18 -3.79
C PRO A 98 -11.34 9.29 -3.82
N ILE A 99 -12.50 9.01 -3.25
CA ILE A 99 -13.60 9.98 -3.16
C ILE A 99 -13.48 10.87 -1.92
N ASP A 100 -12.75 10.41 -0.90
CA ASP A 100 -12.53 11.10 0.37
C ASP A 100 -11.30 10.52 1.09
N THR A 101 -10.82 11.22 2.10
CA THR A 101 -9.76 10.77 2.99
C THR A 101 -10.19 10.97 4.44
N ILE A 102 -10.38 9.87 5.18
CA ILE A 102 -10.81 9.89 6.57
C ILE A 102 -9.66 9.46 7.46
N LEU A 103 -9.22 10.32 8.39
CA LEU A 103 -8.10 10.05 9.30
C LEU A 103 -6.79 9.65 8.58
N GLY A 104 -6.61 10.13 7.34
CA GLY A 104 -5.45 9.80 6.51
C GLY A 104 -5.58 8.48 5.73
N ILE A 105 -6.74 7.84 5.76
CA ILE A 105 -7.07 6.65 4.96
C ILE A 105 -7.92 7.08 3.78
N ASP A 106 -7.44 6.79 2.58
CA ASP A 106 -8.15 7.07 1.34
C ASP A 106 -9.30 6.08 1.13
N ILE A 107 -10.46 6.62 0.75
CA ILE A 107 -11.71 5.88 0.61
C ILE A 107 -12.07 5.73 -0.86
N PHE A 108 -12.27 4.49 -1.29
CA PHE A 108 -12.57 4.13 -2.67
C PHE A 108 -13.96 3.53 -2.81
N PRO A 109 -14.70 3.87 -3.88
CA PRO A 109 -15.96 3.22 -4.19
C PRO A 109 -15.72 1.87 -4.88
N VAL A 110 -16.39 0.83 -4.41
CA VAL A 110 -16.40 -0.50 -5.05
C VAL A 110 -17.82 -1.05 -5.10
N VAL A 111 -18.08 -1.99 -6.00
CA VAL A 111 -19.38 -2.67 -6.09
C VAL A 111 -19.30 -4.04 -5.44
N HIS A 112 -20.17 -4.31 -4.47
CA HIS A 112 -20.27 -5.59 -3.81
C HIS A 112 -20.96 -6.61 -4.72
N MET A 113 -20.31 -7.75 -5.00
CA MET A 113 -20.77 -8.68 -6.03
C MET A 113 -22.08 -9.40 -5.68
N LYS A 114 -22.42 -9.55 -4.40
CA LYS A 114 -23.65 -10.24 -3.98
C LYS A 114 -24.87 -9.33 -3.99
N THR A 115 -24.73 -8.13 -3.43
CA THR A 115 -25.85 -7.17 -3.30
C THR A 115 -25.94 -6.21 -4.49
N GLN A 116 -24.88 -6.12 -5.31
CA GLN A 116 -24.71 -5.12 -6.38
C GLN A 116 -24.73 -3.68 -5.88
N GLU A 117 -24.55 -3.47 -4.58
CA GLU A 117 -24.52 -2.16 -3.97
C GLU A 117 -23.12 -1.56 -4.02
N LYS A 118 -23.08 -0.23 -4.14
CA LYS A 118 -21.83 0.51 -4.00
C LYS A 118 -21.50 0.64 -2.52
N ILE A 119 -20.31 0.19 -2.13
CA ILE A 119 -19.76 0.32 -0.79
C ILE A 119 -18.44 1.09 -0.85
N TYR A 120 -17.97 1.54 0.31
CA TYR A 120 -16.79 2.38 0.44
C TYR A 120 -15.74 1.66 1.29
N VAL A 121 -14.52 1.57 0.77
CA VAL A 121 -13.46 0.73 1.34
C VAL A 121 -12.13 1.47 1.33
N GLY A 122 -11.29 1.18 2.32
CA GLY A 122 -9.87 1.54 2.26
C GLY A 122 -9.08 0.46 1.51
N LEU A 123 -7.86 0.79 1.07
CA LEU A 123 -6.94 -0.22 0.50
C LEU A 123 -6.59 -1.31 1.52
N GLU A 124 -6.62 -0.97 2.81
CA GLU A 124 -6.39 -1.91 3.91
C GLU A 124 -7.53 -2.92 4.12
N ASP A 125 -8.69 -2.70 3.48
CA ASP A 125 -9.82 -3.62 3.50
C ASP A 125 -9.77 -4.63 2.35
N LEU A 126 -8.81 -4.53 1.43
CA LEU A 126 -8.75 -5.31 0.20
C LEU A 126 -7.52 -6.23 0.11
N LYS A 127 -7.68 -7.35 -0.58
CA LYS A 127 -6.61 -8.28 -1.00
C LYS A 127 -6.82 -8.76 -2.43
#